data_AF-A0A7K4II20-F1
#
_entry.id   AF-A0A7K4II20-F1
#
_cell.length_a   1.000
_cell.length_b   1.000
_cell.length_c   1.000
_cell.angle_alpha   90.00
_cell.angle_beta   90.00
_cell.angle_gamma   90.00
#
_symmetry.space_group_name_H-M   'P 1'
#
loop_
_entity.id
_entity.type
_entity.pdbx_description
1 polymer ?
#
loop_
_entity_poly.entity_id
_entity_poly.type
_entity_poly.pdbx_seq_one_letter_code
_entity_poly.pdbx_strand_id
1 'polypeptide(L)'
;MCEFKVFSRRGEKEQEVAEDIVYAKASDKYVILRDILGLAIKIPGAVIDEVDVGSEILKLSASPIILKLNKFLKTCDRCKADRVYSDELEALWNEVKASGDEAVRELWKKYGRRKG
;
A
#
# COMPACT_ATOMS: atom_id res chain seq x y z
N MET A 1 7.35 27.01 3.90
CA MET A 1 6.88 25.95 2.97
C MET A 1 7.29 24.66 3.63
N CYS A 2 6.34 23.75 3.91
CA CYS A 2 6.65 22.50 4.61
C CYS A 2 6.85 21.42 3.55
N GLU A 3 8.00 20.79 3.59
CA GLU A 3 8.41 19.71 2.70
C GLU A 3 8.72 18.46 3.53
N PHE A 4 8.63 17.29 2.91
CA PHE A 4 8.75 16.02 3.60
C PHE A 4 9.82 15.13 2.96
N LYS A 5 10.62 14.49 3.82
CA LYS A 5 11.34 13.27 3.45
C LYS A 5 10.38 12.10 3.53
N VAL A 6 10.36 11.29 2.49
CA VAL A 6 9.42 10.18 2.37
C VAL A 6 10.15 8.87 2.56
N PHE A 7 9.69 8.09 3.54
CA PHE A 7 10.19 6.75 3.81
C PHE A 7 9.12 5.72 3.43
N SER A 8 9.52 4.64 2.78
CA SER A 8 8.64 3.53 2.43
C SER A 8 9.11 2.26 3.12
N ARG A 9 8.22 1.64 3.89
CA ARG A 9 8.45 0.36 4.53
C ARG A 9 7.92 -0.78 3.68
N ARG A 10 8.75 -1.79 3.44
CA ARG A 10 8.37 -3.05 2.80
C ARG A 10 8.94 -4.22 3.60
N GLY A 11 8.10 -4.88 4.38
CA GLY A 11 8.54 -5.88 5.34
C GLY A 11 9.39 -5.25 6.45
N GLU A 12 10.56 -5.83 6.72
CA GLU A 12 11.49 -5.37 7.76
C GLU A 12 12.40 -4.21 7.32
N LYS A 13 12.31 -3.77 6.06
CA LYS A 13 13.15 -2.69 5.52
C LYS A 13 12.36 -1.41 5.36
N GLU A 14 12.95 -0.33 5.83
CA GLU A 14 12.53 1.05 5.59
C GLU A 14 13.60 1.74 4.75
N GLN A 15 13.18 2.47 3.73
CA GLN A 15 14.08 3.17 2.82
C GLN A 15 13.52 4.55 2.51
N GLU A 16 14.39 5.54 2.41
CA GLU A 16 14.04 6.83 1.83
C GLU A 16 13.74 6.64 0.34
N VAL A 17 12.63 7.21 -0.15
CA VAL A 17 12.17 7.05 -1.54
C VAL A 17 11.96 8.37 -2.26
N ALA A 18 11.89 9.48 -1.53
CA ALA A 18 11.81 10.81 -2.08
C ALA A 18 12.15 11.84 -1.00
N GLU A 19 12.60 13.02 -1.43
CA GLU A 19 12.83 14.22 -0.62
C GLU A 19 12.09 15.41 -1.25
N ASP A 20 12.04 16.53 -0.52
CA ASP A 20 11.41 17.78 -0.96
C ASP A 20 9.94 17.63 -1.40
N ILE A 21 9.21 16.68 -0.80
CA ILE A 21 7.82 16.38 -1.16
C ILE A 21 6.87 17.35 -0.47
N VAL A 22 6.01 18.02 -1.25
CA VAL A 22 5.01 18.97 -0.74
C VAL A 22 3.57 18.49 -0.95
N TYR A 23 3.39 17.36 -1.62
CA TYR A 23 2.08 16.79 -1.90
C TYR A 23 2.14 15.28 -1.94
N ALA A 24 1.19 14.65 -1.26
CA ALA A 24 0.96 13.22 -1.34
C ALA A 24 -0.52 12.93 -1.58
N LYS A 25 -0.81 11.99 -2.48
CA LYS A 25 -2.17 11.51 -2.75
C LYS A 25 -2.19 9.99 -2.80
N ALA A 26 -3.01 9.39 -1.94
CA ALA A 26 -3.34 7.98 -2.05
C ALA A 26 -4.25 7.73 -3.26
N SER A 27 -3.96 6.66 -3.99
CA SER A 27 -4.75 6.10 -5.08
C SER A 27 -4.94 4.60 -4.86
N ASP A 28 -5.85 4.01 -5.61
CA ASP A 28 -6.08 2.56 -5.67
C ASP A 28 -4.82 1.74 -5.98
N LYS A 29 -3.87 2.28 -6.75
CA LYS A 29 -2.66 1.57 -7.18
C LYS A 29 -1.37 2.18 -6.67
N TYR A 30 -1.36 3.48 -6.40
CA TYR A 30 -0.15 4.22 -6.08
C TYR A 30 -0.39 5.24 -4.99
N VAL A 31 0.66 5.56 -4.23
CA VAL A 31 0.78 6.89 -3.63
C VAL A 31 1.53 7.77 -4.64
N ILE A 32 0.90 8.89 -5.01
CA ILE A 32 1.50 9.90 -5.87
C ILE A 32 2.13 10.96 -4.97
N LEU A 33 3.43 11.14 -5.10
CA LEU A 33 4.21 12.18 -4.43
C LEU A 33 4.52 13.26 -5.45
N ARG A 34 4.53 14.53 -5.03
CA ARG A 34 5.00 15.63 -5.88
C ARG A 34 5.96 16.53 -5.09
N ASP A 35 7.09 16.82 -5.71
CA ASP A 35 8.14 17.66 -5.13
C ASP A 35 7.86 19.16 -5.33
N ILE A 36 8.75 19.99 -4.78
CA ILE A 36 8.71 21.45 -4.90
C ILE A 36 8.76 21.97 -6.35
N LEU A 37 9.34 21.19 -7.27
CA LEU A 37 9.47 21.53 -8.69
C LEU A 37 8.25 21.06 -9.51
N GLY A 38 7.34 20.32 -8.88
CA GLY A 38 6.15 19.77 -9.51
C GLY A 38 6.35 18.39 -10.16
N LEU A 39 7.53 17.77 -10.03
CA LEU A 39 7.78 16.42 -10.53
C LEU A 39 7.02 15.40 -9.69
N ALA A 40 6.45 14.39 -10.36
CA ALA A 40 5.60 13.40 -9.72
C ALA A 40 6.27 12.02 -9.68
N ILE A 41 6.31 11.42 -8.48
CA ILE A 41 6.78 10.06 -8.25
C ILE A 41 5.58 9.18 -7.87
N LYS A 42 5.54 7.94 -8.34
CA LYS A 42 4.47 6.98 -8.05
C LYS A 42 5.02 5.78 -7.29
N ILE A 43 4.55 5.58 -6.06
CA ILE A 43 4.92 4.43 -5.23
C ILE A 43 3.81 3.37 -5.30
N PRO A 44 4.03 2.23 -5.98
CA PRO A 44 2.99 1.22 -6.16
C PRO A 44 2.69 0.45 -4.88
N GLY A 45 1.41 0.15 -4.66
CA GLY A 45 0.96 -0.72 -3.56
C GLY A 45 1.28 -0.17 -2.18
N ALA A 46 1.34 1.16 -2.07
CA ALA A 46 1.59 1.86 -0.83
C ALA A 46 0.31 2.51 -0.29
N VAL A 47 0.28 2.70 1.02
CA VAL A 47 -0.64 3.57 1.75
C VAL A 47 0.17 4.58 2.56
N ILE A 48 -0.44 5.73 2.87
CA ILE A 48 0.14 6.69 3.81
C ILE A 48 -0.07 6.12 5.22
N ASP A 49 1.03 5.93 5.94
CA ASP A 49 1.06 5.37 7.30
C ASP A 49 1.10 6.48 8.35
N GLU A 50 1.98 7.46 8.15
CA GLU A 50 2.18 8.58 9.08
C GLU A 50 2.55 9.84 8.32
N VAL A 51 2.05 10.98 8.79
CA VAL A 51 2.47 12.32 8.38
C VAL A 51 2.89 13.06 9.65
N ASP A 52 4.17 13.38 9.78
CA ASP A 52 4.71 14.16 10.88
C ASP A 52 5.30 15.46 10.36
N VAL A 53 4.56 16.56 10.59
CA VAL A 53 4.96 17.91 10.19
C VAL A 53 6.13 18.41 11.03
N GLY A 54 6.24 18.00 12.30
CA GLY A 54 7.28 18.50 13.21
C GLY A 54 8.66 17.95 12.87
N SER A 55 8.72 16.71 12.38
CA SER A 55 9.96 16.09 11.89
C SER A 55 10.13 16.14 10.38
N GLU A 56 9.14 16.68 9.64
CA GLU A 56 9.14 16.74 8.18
C GLU A 56 9.27 15.34 7.54
N ILE A 57 8.54 14.37 8.09
CA ILE A 57 8.55 12.96 7.66
C ILE A 57 7.17 12.51 7.16
N LEU A 58 7.16 11.86 6.00
CA LEU A 58 6.03 11.10 5.48
C LEU A 58 6.41 9.62 5.43
N LYS A 59 5.68 8.75 6.15
CA LYS A 59 5.91 7.30 6.08
C LYS A 59 4.84 6.63 5.24
N LEU A 60 5.29 5.72 4.39
CA LEU A 60 4.46 4.88 3.55
C LEU A 60 4.64 3.41 3.96
N SER A 61 3.54 2.68 3.98
CA SER A 61 3.55 1.22 4.13
C SER A 61 3.22 0.59 2.79
N ALA A 62 4.15 -0.21 2.24
CA ALA A 62 4.01 -0.84 0.94
C ALA A 62 3.91 -2.36 1.04
N SER A 63 2.90 -2.93 0.40
CA SER A 63 2.69 -4.38 0.35
C SER A 63 1.96 -4.81 -0.93
N PRO A 64 2.36 -5.93 -1.56
CA PRO A 64 1.64 -6.49 -2.71
C PRO A 64 0.15 -6.77 -2.43
N ILE A 65 -0.22 -7.07 -1.17
CA ILE A 65 -1.62 -7.35 -0.82
C ILE A 65 -2.51 -6.11 -0.97
N ILE A 66 -1.96 -4.90 -0.78
CA ILE A 66 -2.71 -3.64 -0.87
C ILE A 66 -3.26 -3.45 -2.29
N LEU A 67 -2.47 -3.77 -3.31
CA LEU A 67 -2.92 -3.68 -4.71
C LEU A 67 -4.11 -4.59 -5.00
N LYS A 68 -4.06 -5.83 -4.51
CA LYS A 68 -5.11 -6.83 -4.70
C LYS A 68 -6.38 -6.42 -3.94
N LEU A 69 -6.21 -5.99 -2.68
CA LEU A 69 -7.31 -5.52 -1.86
C LEU A 69 -8.00 -4.29 -2.48
N ASN A 70 -7.23 -3.30 -2.93
CA ASN A 70 -7.80 -2.11 -3.57
C ASN A 70 -8.57 -2.47 -4.84
N LYS A 71 -8.04 -3.40 -5.66
CA LYS A 71 -8.75 -3.88 -6.85
C LYS A 71 -10.08 -4.54 -6.46
N PHE A 72 -10.08 -5.42 -5.46
CA PHE A 72 -11.29 -6.05 -4.93
C PHE A 72 -12.31 -5.02 -4.45
N LEU A 73 -11.92 -4.08 -3.58
CA LEU A 73 -12.82 -3.06 -3.03
C LEU A 73 -13.43 -2.18 -4.13
N LYS A 74 -12.62 -1.78 -5.12
CA LYS A 74 -13.09 -0.97 -6.24
C LYS A 74 -14.13 -1.72 -7.09
N THR A 75 -13.94 -3.02 -7.30
CA THR A 75 -14.91 -3.88 -7.98
C THR A 75 -16.18 -4.03 -7.14
N CYS A 76 -16.08 -4.17 -5.82
CA CYS A 76 -17.24 -4.18 -4.92
C CYS A 76 -18.06 -2.90 -5.05
N ASP A 77 -17.41 -1.73 -5.01
CA ASP A 77 -18.09 -0.45 -5.09
C ASP A 77 -18.78 -0.26 -6.45
N ARG A 78 -18.13 -0.67 -7.54
CA ARG A 78 -18.73 -0.70 -8.88
C ARG A 78 -19.98 -1.61 -8.90
N CYS A 79 -19.87 -2.85 -8.45
CA CYS A 79 -20.98 -3.80 -8.38
C CYS A 79 -22.17 -3.26 -7.56
N LYS A 80 -21.89 -2.60 -6.43
CA LYS A 80 -22.93 -1.94 -5.62
C LYS A 80 -23.61 -0.80 -6.37
N ALA A 81 -22.82 0.07 -7.04
CA ALA A 81 -23.35 1.18 -7.82
C ALA A 81 -24.24 0.69 -8.97
N ASP A 82 -23.81 -0.36 -9.66
CA ASP A 82 -24.49 -0.95 -10.81
C ASP A 82 -25.62 -1.93 -10.39
N ARG A 83 -25.73 -2.25 -9.10
CA ARG A 83 -26.68 -3.22 -8.51
C ARG A 83 -26.59 -4.61 -9.14
N VAL A 84 -25.37 -5.05 -9.45
CA VAL A 84 -25.09 -6.37 -10.03
C VAL A 84 -24.14 -7.17 -9.15
N TYR A 85 -24.27 -8.49 -9.22
CA TYR A 85 -23.27 -9.42 -8.72
C TYR A 85 -22.31 -9.83 -9.85
N SER A 86 -21.03 -10.06 -9.53
CA SER A 86 -20.02 -10.51 -10.49
C SER A 86 -19.16 -11.61 -9.89
N ASP A 87 -19.02 -12.73 -10.59
CA ASP A 87 -18.10 -13.82 -10.22
C ASP A 87 -16.63 -13.37 -10.15
N GLU A 88 -16.29 -12.24 -10.80
CA GLU A 88 -14.98 -11.59 -10.66
C GLU A 88 -14.66 -11.26 -9.19
N LEU A 89 -15.66 -10.94 -8.37
CA LEU A 89 -15.48 -10.63 -6.95
C LEU A 89 -14.88 -11.82 -6.19
N GLU A 90 -15.37 -13.03 -6.45
CA GLU A 90 -14.87 -14.25 -5.80
C GLU A 90 -13.43 -14.54 -6.23
N ALA A 91 -13.12 -14.38 -7.51
CA ALA A 91 -11.75 -14.53 -8.02
C ALA A 91 -10.80 -13.52 -7.36
N LEU A 92 -11.17 -12.23 -7.32
CA LEU A 92 -10.37 -11.18 -6.68
C LEU A 92 -10.21 -11.42 -5.18
N TRP A 93 -11.27 -11.86 -4.51
CA TRP A 93 -11.20 -12.19 -3.09
C TRP A 93 -10.28 -13.39 -2.82
N ASN A 94 -10.32 -14.41 -3.67
CA ASN A 94 -9.40 -15.54 -3.59
C ASN A 94 -7.94 -15.11 -3.78
N GLU A 95 -7.64 -14.15 -4.65
CA GLU A 95 -6.28 -13.59 -4.79
C GLU A 95 -5.81 -12.87 -3.51
N VAL A 96 -6.71 -12.13 -2.84
CA VAL A 96 -6.40 -11.46 -1.57
C VAL A 96 -6.11 -12.50 -0.49
N LYS A 97 -6.99 -13.48 -0.31
CA LYS A 97 -6.81 -14.59 0.65
C LYS A 97 -5.51 -15.34 0.42
N ALA A 98 -5.24 -15.75 -0.81
CA ALA A 98 -4.00 -16.46 -1.15
C ALA A 98 -2.74 -15.65 -0.78
N SER A 99 -2.78 -14.33 -0.95
CA SER A 99 -1.66 -13.46 -0.56
C SER A 99 -1.48 -13.37 0.96
N GLY A 100 -2.59 -13.35 1.70
CA GLY A 100 -2.58 -13.42 3.16
C GLY A 100 -2.02 -14.76 3.66
N ASP A 101 -2.50 -15.87 3.09
CA ASP A 101 -2.06 -17.22 3.42
C ASP A 101 -0.55 -17.41 3.17
N GLU A 102 -0.06 -16.89 2.05
CA GLU A 102 1.37 -16.89 1.74
C GLU A 102 2.18 -16.10 2.78
N ALA A 103 1.74 -14.89 3.14
CA ALA A 103 2.41 -14.07 4.15
C ALA A 103 2.48 -14.77 5.52
N VAL A 104 1.37 -15.39 5.96
CA VAL A 104 1.33 -16.17 7.20
C VAL A 104 2.25 -17.39 7.12
N ARG A 105 2.25 -18.11 6.00
CA ARG A 105 3.11 -19.28 5.78
C ARG A 105 4.58 -18.91 5.83
N GLU A 106 4.98 -17.81 5.21
CA GLU A 106 6.37 -17.33 5.23
C GLU A 106 6.82 -16.95 6.65
N LEU A 107 5.96 -16.25 7.41
CA LEU A 107 6.22 -15.97 8.82
C LEU A 107 6.35 -17.26 9.65
N TRP A 108 5.47 -18.24 9.45
CA TRP A 108 5.55 -19.52 10.14
C TRP A 108 6.83 -20.30 9.79
N LYS A 109 7.25 -20.31 8.51
CA LYS A 109 8.53 -20.91 8.11
C LYS A 109 9.73 -20.23 8.78
N LYS A 110 9.72 -18.90 8.84
CA LYS A 110 10.82 -18.09 9.39
C LYS A 110 10.90 -18.16 10.92
N TYR A 111 9.76 -18.16 11.61
CA TYR A 111 9.69 -17.97 13.07
C TYR A 111 8.94 -19.08 13.82
N GLY A 112 8.08 -19.85 13.16
CA GLY A 112 7.21 -20.86 13.79
C GLY A 112 7.91 -22.16 14.20
N ARG A 113 9.11 -22.45 13.68
CA ARG A 113 9.88 -23.67 14.00
C ARG A 113 10.60 -23.64 15.37
N ARG A 114 10.62 -22.49 16.07
CA ARG A 114 11.30 -22.33 17.38
C ARG A 114 10.46 -22.77 18.58
N LYS A 115 9.26 -23.30 18.39
CA LYS A 115 8.47 -23.96 19.43
C LYS A 115 8.55 -25.48 19.22
N GLY A 116 9.64 -26.09 19.69
CA GLY A 116 9.87 -27.53 19.69
C GLY A 116 10.98 -27.85 20.68
#